data_AF-A0A067MNW5-F1
#
_entry.id   AF-A0A067MNW5-F1
#
_cell.length_a   1.000
_cell.length_b   1.000
_cell.length_c   1.000
_cell.angle_alpha   90.00
_cell.angle_beta   90.00
_cell.angle_gamma   90.00
#
_symmetry.space_group_name_H-M   'P 1'
#
loop_
_entity.id
_entity.type
_entity.pdbx_description
1 polymer ?
#
loop_
_entity_poly.entity_id
_entity_poly.type
_entity_poly.pdbx_seq_one_letter_code
_entity_poly.pdbx_strand_id
1 'polypeptide(L)'
;MALYTEYMSNPYMRFVRGTDANLLDLGDYHRRAVEHLIRLKTTPRLALPPTADYKTAVLDGKPWTRPDLIEAIARLAPTLPHLEAVFVAFCEGALETWGRFTGTE
;
A
#
# COMPACT_ATOMS: atom_id res chain seq x y z
N MET A 1 -3.57 4.92 -8.02
CA MET A 1 -2.35 4.24 -8.50
C MET A 1 -2.53 2.73 -8.34
N ALA A 2 -2.18 1.92 -9.34
CA ALA A 2 -2.47 0.48 -9.35
C ALA A 2 -1.77 -0.30 -8.21
N LEU A 3 -0.50 0.03 -7.91
CA LEU A 3 0.24 -0.55 -6.77
C LEU A 3 -0.45 -0.29 -5.43
N TYR A 4 -0.99 0.91 -5.21
CA TYR A 4 -1.71 1.23 -3.98
C TYR A 4 -2.96 0.38 -3.80
N THR A 5 -3.68 0.10 -4.89
CA THR A 5 -4.85 -0.79 -4.83
C THR A 5 -4.46 -2.19 -4.35
N GLU A 6 -3.39 -2.76 -4.90
CA GLU A 6 -2.90 -4.09 -4.50
C GLU A 6 -2.31 -4.11 -3.08
N TYR A 7 -1.57 -3.07 -2.70
CA TYR A 7 -0.79 -3.06 -1.45
C TYR A 7 -1.59 -2.57 -0.24
N MET A 8 -2.57 -1.70 -0.47
CA MET A 8 -3.32 -1.00 0.58
C MET A 8 -4.82 -1.22 0.46
N SER A 9 -5.44 -0.83 -0.65
CA SER A 9 -6.91 -0.78 -0.73
C SER A 9 -7.56 -2.16 -0.63
N ASN A 10 -7.08 -3.13 -1.40
CA ASN A 10 -7.60 -4.50 -1.38
C ASN A 10 -7.45 -5.17 0.01
N PRO A 11 -6.25 -5.21 0.63
CA PRO A 11 -6.11 -5.80 1.97
C PRO A 11 -6.85 -5.02 3.05
N TYR A 12 -6.93 -3.69 2.96
CA TYR A 12 -7.74 -2.88 3.88
C TYR A 12 -9.22 -3.26 3.79
N MET A 13 -9.79 -3.26 2.58
CA MET A 13 -11.19 -3.62 2.37
C MET A 13 -11.49 -5.07 2.73
N ARG A 14 -10.54 -5.98 2.52
CA ARG A 14 -10.66 -7.38 2.95
C ARG A 14 -10.78 -7.49 4.46
N PHE A 15 -9.99 -6.72 5.21
CA PHE A 15 -10.10 -6.69 6.67
C PHE A 15 -11.43 -6.07 7.11
N VAL A 16 -11.76 -4.86 6.65
CA VAL A 16 -12.97 -4.14 7.05
C VAL A 16 -14.25 -4.92 6.73
N ARG A 17 -14.33 -5.59 5.57
CA ARG A 17 -15.49 -6.40 5.20
C ARG A 17 -15.48 -7.81 5.80
N GLY A 18 -14.33 -8.25 6.31
CA GLY A 18 -14.16 -9.58 6.90
C GLY A 18 -14.26 -9.58 8.42
N THR A 19 -14.53 -8.44 9.04
CA THR A 19 -14.73 -8.27 10.48
C THR A 19 -16.13 -7.71 10.74
N ASP A 20 -16.70 -8.04 11.89
CA ASP A 20 -17.93 -7.41 12.40
C ASP A 20 -17.64 -6.15 13.23
N ALA A 21 -16.38 -5.71 13.26
CA ALA A 21 -15.93 -4.53 13.99
C ALA A 21 -16.56 -3.25 13.45
N ASN A 22 -17.01 -2.37 14.34
CA ASN A 22 -17.50 -1.06 13.94
C ASN A 22 -16.33 -0.15 13.57
N LEU A 23 -16.63 0.95 12.87
CA LEU A 23 -15.63 1.95 12.48
C LEU A 23 -14.77 2.44 13.66
N LEU A 24 -15.37 2.56 14.86
CA LEU A 24 -14.69 3.01 16.08
C LEU A 24 -13.66 1.99 16.60
N ASP A 25 -13.79 0.72 16.23
CA ASP A 25 -12.90 -0.36 16.66
C ASP A 25 -11.68 -0.49 15.74
N LEU A 26 -11.63 0.26 14.63
CA LEU A 26 -10.58 0.15 13.61
C LEU A 26 -9.31 0.95 13.94
N GLY A 27 -9.26 1.69 15.06
CA GLY A 27 -8.17 2.61 15.37
C GLY A 27 -6.78 1.96 15.33
N ASP A 28 -6.61 0.76 15.89
CA ASP A 28 -5.34 0.03 15.81
C ASP A 28 -4.99 -0.42 14.38
N TYR A 29 -6.00 -0.82 13.61
CA TYR A 29 -5.80 -1.23 12.22
C TYR A 29 -5.46 -0.05 11.30
N HIS A 30 -6.07 1.12 11.56
CA HIS A 30 -5.72 2.37 10.89
C HIS A 30 -4.28 2.77 11.17
N ARG A 31 -3.83 2.69 12.43
CA ARG A 31 -2.43 2.95 12.79
C ARG A 31 -1.48 2.03 12.03
N ARG A 32 -1.79 0.74 11.98
CA ARG A 32 -1.03 -0.24 11.19
C ARG A 32 -1.01 0.10 9.69
N ALA A 33 -2.13 0.55 9.12
CA ALA A 33 -2.19 0.96 7.71
C ALA A 33 -1.28 2.18 7.44
N VAL A 34 -1.30 3.17 8.32
CA VAL A 34 -0.44 4.35 8.25
C VAL A 34 1.03 3.96 8.39
N GLU A 35 1.39 3.16 9.39
CA GLU A 35 2.76 2.66 9.60
C GLU A 35 3.28 1.87 8.40
N HIS A 36 2.43 1.03 7.79
CA HIS A 36 2.79 0.30 6.58
C HIS A 36 3.05 1.25 5.41
N LEU A 37 2.20 2.26 5.22
CA LEU A 37 2.41 3.26 4.16
C LEU A 37 3.68 4.09 4.39
N ILE A 38 4.02 4.43 5.64
CA ILE A 38 5.30 5.05 6.01
C ILE A 38 6.48 4.13 5.66
N ARG A 39 6.36 2.82 5.94
CA ARG A 39 7.39 1.83 5.60
C ARG A 39 7.59 1.71 4.09
N LEU A 40 6.51 1.71 3.30
CA LEU A 40 6.60 1.69 1.84
C LEU A 40 7.23 2.98 1.30
N LYS A 41 6.88 4.14 1.86
CA LYS A 41 7.48 5.43 1.49
C LYS A 41 8.98 5.48 1.79
N THR A 42 9.39 5.06 2.98
CA THR A 42 10.79 5.17 3.44
C THR A 42 11.68 4.05 2.89
N THR A 43 11.09 2.93 2.46
CA THR A 43 11.80 1.82 1.82
C THR A 43 11.09 1.36 0.53
N PRO A 44 11.06 2.19 -0.55
CA PRO A 44 10.29 1.91 -1.77
C PRO A 44 10.61 0.59 -2.46
N ARG A 45 11.85 0.12 -2.34
CA ARG A 45 12.29 -1.20 -2.84
C ARG A 45 11.47 -2.38 -2.31
N LEU A 46 10.76 -2.23 -1.19
CA LEU A 46 9.84 -3.27 -0.69
C LEU A 46 8.59 -3.42 -1.55
N ALA A 47 8.19 -2.35 -2.23
CA ALA A 47 6.98 -2.24 -3.04
C ALA A 47 7.26 -2.23 -4.55
N LEU A 48 8.51 -1.97 -4.95
CA LEU A 48 8.87 -1.80 -6.36
C LEU A 48 9.74 -2.96 -6.87
N PRO A 49 9.55 -3.37 -8.14
CA PRO A 49 10.44 -4.31 -8.80
C PRO A 49 11.90 -3.83 -8.80
N PRO A 50 12.89 -4.75 -8.82
CA PRO A 50 12.72 -6.22 -8.92
C PRO A 50 12.52 -6.92 -7.57
N THR A 51 12.54 -6.19 -6.46
CA THR A 51 12.57 -6.77 -5.11
C THR A 51 11.20 -6.84 -4.42
N ALA A 52 10.13 -6.40 -5.08
CA ALA A 52 8.79 -6.46 -4.53
C ALA A 52 8.35 -7.91 -4.23
N ASP A 53 7.98 -8.16 -2.98
CA ASP A 53 7.36 -9.41 -2.52
C ASP A 53 6.05 -9.05 -1.81
N TYR A 54 4.97 -9.77 -2.12
CA TYR A 54 3.66 -9.54 -1.50
C TYR A 54 3.72 -9.61 0.03
N LYS A 55 4.60 -10.45 0.59
CA LYS A 55 4.79 -10.61 2.04
C LYS A 55 5.21 -9.31 2.72
N THR A 56 5.94 -8.45 2.01
CA THR A 56 6.44 -7.19 2.54
C THR A 56 5.70 -5.97 1.99
N ALA A 57 5.20 -6.05 0.76
CA ALA A 57 4.55 -4.95 0.06
C ALA A 57 3.07 -4.78 0.44
N VAL A 58 2.36 -5.88 0.69
CA VAL A 58 0.91 -5.89 0.95
C VAL A 58 0.64 -5.76 2.44
N LEU A 59 -0.29 -4.88 2.82
CA LEU A 59 -0.62 -4.57 4.22
C LEU A 59 -0.89 -5.79 5.11
N ASP A 60 -1.54 -6.82 4.55
CA ASP A 60 -1.85 -8.06 5.25
C ASP A 60 -0.94 -9.24 4.89
N GLY A 61 0.10 -9.00 4.08
CA GLY A 61 1.07 -10.00 3.65
C GLY A 61 0.50 -11.12 2.79
N LYS A 62 -0.73 -10.98 2.27
CA LYS A 62 -1.35 -11.97 1.38
C LYS A 62 -0.95 -11.74 -0.08
N PRO A 63 -1.06 -12.77 -0.95
CA PRO A 63 -0.77 -12.63 -2.36
C PRO A 63 -1.54 -11.49 -3.02
N TRP A 64 -0.94 -10.91 -4.06
CA TRP A 64 -1.59 -9.91 -4.90
C TRP A 64 -2.87 -10.47 -5.50
N THR A 65 -3.90 -9.64 -5.58
CA THR A 65 -5.16 -9.96 -6.26
C THR A 65 -4.93 -10.00 -7.77
N ARG A 66 -3.99 -9.18 -8.27
CA ARG A 66 -3.59 -9.11 -9.67
C ARG A 66 -2.08 -9.31 -9.85
N PRO A 67 -1.58 -10.56 -9.81
CA PRO A 67 -0.17 -10.84 -10.08
C PRO A 67 0.28 -10.37 -11.48
N ASP A 68 -0.61 -10.48 -12.47
CA ASP A 68 -0.42 -10.01 -13.86
C ASP A 68 -0.06 -8.52 -13.94
N LEU A 69 -0.69 -7.70 -13.11
CA LEU A 69 -0.43 -6.26 -13.00
C LEU A 69 0.98 -6.01 -12.45
N ILE A 70 1.39 -6.73 -11.41
CA ILE A 70 2.71 -6.58 -10.80
C ILE A 70 3.80 -6.99 -11.78
N GLU A 71 3.60 -8.08 -12.51
CA GLU A 71 4.52 -8.50 -13.57
C GLU A 71 4.61 -7.48 -14.70
N ALA A 72 3.49 -6.88 -15.12
CA ALA A 72 3.49 -5.83 -16.14
C ALA A 72 4.28 -4.60 -15.68
N ILE A 73 4.10 -4.18 -14.43
CA ILE A 73 4.88 -3.08 -13.83
C ILE A 73 6.36 -3.45 -13.76
N ALA A 74 6.70 -4.70 -13.39
CA ALA A 74 8.08 -5.16 -13.37
C ALA A 74 8.76 -5.13 -14.74
N ARG A 75 8.05 -5.50 -15.81
CA ARG A 75 8.57 -5.39 -17.19
C ARG A 75 8.79 -3.94 -17.62
N LEU A 76 7.95 -3.02 -17.18
CA LEU A 76 8.04 -1.59 -17.53
C LEU A 76 8.98 -0.80 -16.61
N ALA A 77 9.26 -1.27 -15.40
CA ALA A 77 10.08 -0.56 -14.42
C ALA A 77 11.44 -0.09 -14.99
N PRO A 78 12.18 -0.88 -15.79
CA PRO A 78 13.44 -0.42 -16.40
C PRO A 78 13.28 0.80 -17.34
N THR A 79 12.09 1.02 -17.90
CA THR A 79 11.80 2.15 -18.80
C THR A 79 11.18 3.35 -18.09
N LEU A 80 10.98 3.26 -16.76
CA LEU A 80 10.31 4.28 -15.96
C LEU A 80 11.31 4.90 -14.95
N PRO A 81 12.16 5.86 -15.38
CA PRO A 81 13.25 6.39 -14.56
C PRO A 81 12.78 7.10 -13.27
N HIS A 82 11.51 7.49 -13.20
CA HIS A 82 10.91 8.17 -12.06
C HIS A 82 9.90 7.31 -11.29
N LEU A 83 9.83 6.00 -11.55
CA LEU A 83 8.87 5.11 -10.89
C LEU A 83 8.94 5.21 -9.36
N GLU A 84 10.15 5.20 -8.81
CA GLU A 84 10.37 5.31 -7.37
C GLU A 84 9.92 6.68 -6.82
N ALA A 85 10.35 7.77 -7.46
CA ALA A 85 9.99 9.12 -7.04
C ALA A 85 8.47 9.35 -7.08
N VAL A 86 7.79 8.90 -8.13
CA VAL A 86 6.33 8.98 -8.26
C VAL A 86 5.63 8.12 -7.20
N PHE A 87 6.14 6.93 -6.92
CA PHE A 87 5.60 6.07 -5.87
C PHE A 87 5.72 6.71 -4.48
N VAL A 88 6.87 7.31 -4.17
CA VAL A 88 7.11 8.03 -2.91
C VAL A 88 6.16 9.21 -2.78
N ALA A 89 6.08 10.07 -3.80
CA ALA A 89 5.16 11.22 -3.81
C ALA A 89 3.69 10.79 -3.66
N PHE A 90 3.31 9.67 -4.28
CA PHE A 90 1.98 9.10 -4.09
C PHE A 90 1.75 8.66 -2.63
N CYS A 91 2.74 8.02 -2.01
CA CYS A 91 2.64 7.61 -0.60
C CYS A 91 2.50 8.84 0.33
N GLU A 92 3.16 9.95 0.03
CA GLU A 92 3.03 11.20 0.79
C GLU A 92 1.60 11.75 0.75
N GLY A 93 1.03 11.92 -0.45
CA GLY A 93 -0.37 12.37 -0.57
C GLY A 93 -1.38 11.39 0.02
N ALA A 94 -1.09 10.08 -0.05
CA ALA A 94 -1.91 9.07 0.60
C ALA A 94 -1.84 9.18 2.13
N LEU A 95 -0.66 9.44 2.71
CA LEU A 95 -0.49 9.63 4.17
C LEU A 95 -1.27 10.84 4.68
N GLU A 96 -1.24 11.96 3.98
CA GLU A 96 -2.08 13.14 4.27
C GLU A 96 -3.57 12.77 4.28
N THR A 97 -4.01 12.02 3.26
CA THR A 97 -5.40 11.55 3.18
C THR A 97 -5.76 10.63 4.35
N TRP A 98 -4.85 9.72 4.73
CA TRP A 98 -5.04 8.85 5.89
C TRP A 98 -5.13 9.65 7.19
N GLY A 99 -4.28 10.67 7.39
CA GLY A 99 -4.31 11.52 8.58
C GLY A 99 -5.67 12.21 8.78
N ARG A 100 -6.25 12.73 7.69
CA ARG A 100 -7.63 13.27 7.70
C ARG A 100 -8.68 12.23 8.00
N PHE A 101 -8.54 11.04 7.39
CA PHE A 101 -9.49 9.94 7.56
C PHE A 101 -9.50 9.39 8.99
N THR A 102 -8.34 9.36 9.66
CA THR A 102 -8.19 8.83 11.02
C THR A 102 -8.33 9.89 12.11
N GLY A 103 -8.42 11.17 11.75
CA GLY A 103 -8.49 12.29 12.70
C GLY A 103 -7.19 12.51 13.47
N THR A 104 -6.04 12.22 12.85
CA THR A 104 -4.71 12.34 13.47
C THR A 104 -3.86 13.48 12.88
N GLU A 105 -4.48 14.37 12.09
CA GLU A 105 -3.92 15.68 11.68
C GLU A 105 -4.24 16.78 12.69
#